data_AF-A0AAV3XFZ2-F1
#
_entry.id   AF-A0AAV3XFZ2-F1
#
_cell.length_a   1.000
_cell.length_b   1.000
_cell.length_c   1.000
_cell.angle_alpha   90.00
_cell.angle_beta   90.00
_cell.angle_gamma   90.00
#
_symmetry.space_group_name_H-M   'P 1'
#
loop_
_entity.id
_entity.type
_entity.pdbx_description
1 polymer ?
#
loop_
_entity_poly.entity_id
_entity_poly.type
_entity_poly.pdbx_seq_one_letter_code
_entity_poly.pdbx_strand_id
1 'polypeptide(L)'
;MESTAPENGSVQPRTLFSISAEIGELTALLDEIEDNDSEGEQLITSWLEQLGEERDRKLDNYAALISELQARASVRKAEAKRLSDLAAKDEKKAEMLKERLKFFFEVNKLKTIDTARYKLTLAKNGGKAPLIVDESVSPTELPEKFQKISVELDKAAIRAALEAGESLDFAHLGERGSSLRIK
;
A
#
# COMPACT_ATOMS: atom_id res chain seq x y z
N MET A 1 -7.44 55.16 29.34
CA MET A 1 -8.04 53.84 29.05
C MET A 1 -7.17 53.22 27.97
N GLU A 2 -6.13 52.51 28.38
CA GLU A 2 -5.26 51.77 27.46
C GLU A 2 -5.53 50.30 27.73
N SER A 3 -6.17 49.67 26.74
CA SER A 3 -6.55 48.26 26.77
C SER A 3 -5.37 47.46 26.21
N THR A 4 -4.61 46.83 27.10
CA THR A 4 -3.64 45.81 26.73
C THR A 4 -4.38 44.47 26.60
N ALA A 5 -4.66 44.08 25.35
CA ALA A 5 -5.04 42.71 25.04
C ALA A 5 -3.83 41.78 25.28
N PRO A 6 -4.01 40.59 25.88
CA PRO A 6 -2.91 39.65 26.02
C PRO A 6 -2.53 39.09 24.65
N GLU A 7 -1.25 39.19 24.31
CA GLU A 7 -0.64 38.52 23.15
C GLU A 7 -0.90 37.02 23.25
N ASN A 8 -1.72 36.52 22.34
CA ASN A 8 -1.93 35.10 22.13
C ASN A 8 -0.67 34.55 21.44
N GLY A 9 0.38 34.31 22.23
CA GLY A 9 1.59 33.65 21.78
C GLY A 9 1.23 32.27 21.23
N SER A 10 1.38 32.09 19.92
CA SER A 10 1.22 30.79 19.29
C SER A 10 2.32 29.85 19.80
N VAL A 11 2.04 29.14 20.89
CA VAL A 11 2.88 28.03 21.36
C VAL A 11 2.81 26.97 20.26
N GLN A 12 3.90 26.83 19.50
CA GLN A 12 4.02 25.77 18.51
C GLN A 12 3.81 24.42 19.22
N PRO A 13 2.93 23.52 18.72
CA PRO A 13 2.66 22.26 19.40
C PRO A 13 3.93 21.40 19.41
N ARG A 14 4.40 21.01 20.60
CA ARG A 14 5.60 20.17 20.76
C ARG A 14 5.45 18.86 20.00
N THR A 15 6.52 18.39 19.38
CA THR A 15 6.56 17.09 18.66
C THR A 15 6.90 15.96 19.62
N LEU A 16 6.62 14.69 19.26
CA LEU A 16 7.08 13.55 20.08
C LEU A 16 8.61 13.55 20.23
N PHE A 17 9.34 14.00 19.20
CA PHE A 17 10.80 14.09 19.25
C PHE A 17 11.27 15.19 20.21
N SER A 18 10.61 16.34 20.22
CA SER A 18 10.99 17.43 21.15
C SER A 18 10.62 17.08 22.58
N ILE A 19 9.45 16.47 22.83
CA ILE A 19 9.05 16.01 24.16
C ILE A 19 10.05 14.95 24.67
N SER A 20 10.44 13.98 23.85
CA SER A 20 11.43 12.96 24.24
C SER A 20 12.82 13.54 24.49
N ALA A 21 13.24 14.55 23.71
CA ALA A 21 14.50 15.24 23.93
C ALA A 21 14.48 16.02 25.26
N GLU A 22 13.42 16.80 25.52
CA GLU A 22 13.22 17.57 26.76
C GLU A 22 13.17 16.65 27.99
N ILE A 23 12.50 15.48 27.92
CA ILE A 23 12.51 14.47 29.00
C ILE A 23 13.94 13.98 29.27
N GLY A 24 14.72 13.70 28.22
CA GLY A 24 16.10 13.24 28.35
C GLY A 24 17.01 14.28 29.02
N GLU A 25 16.88 15.55 28.63
CA GLU A 25 17.61 16.68 29.23
C GLU A 25 17.24 16.87 30.71
N LEU A 26 15.95 16.84 31.05
CA LEU A 26 15.49 16.98 32.43
C LEU A 26 15.87 15.79 33.31
N THR A 27 15.93 14.58 32.75
CA THR A 27 16.39 13.39 33.50
C THR A 27 17.87 13.51 33.82
N ALA A 28 18.69 13.96 32.86
CA ALA A 28 20.11 14.21 33.11
C ALA A 28 20.32 15.32 34.16
N LEU A 29 19.51 16.38 34.12
CA LEU A 29 19.54 17.44 35.12
C LEU A 29 19.15 16.93 36.52
N LEU A 30 18.15 16.04 36.61
CA LEU A 30 17.74 15.42 37.88
C LEU A 30 18.87 14.60 38.51
N ASP A 31 19.64 13.86 37.70
CA ASP A 31 20.80 13.07 38.16
C ASP A 31 21.98 13.94 38.64
N GLU A 32 22.02 15.23 38.26
CA GLU A 32 23.07 16.19 38.65
C GLU A 32 22.71 17.00 39.91
N ILE A 33 21.47 16.91 40.42
CA ILE A 33 21.04 17.61 41.63
C ILE A 33 21.73 17.00 42.86
N GLU A 34 22.22 17.85 43.76
CA GLU A 34 22.76 17.42 45.05
C GLU A 34 21.62 16.97 45.99
N ASP A 35 21.85 15.90 46.77
CA ASP A 35 20.90 15.27 47.72
C ASP A 35 20.24 16.23 48.75
N ASN A 36 20.63 17.51 48.80
CA ASN A 36 20.09 18.53 49.71
C ASN A 36 19.07 19.49 49.04
N ASP A 37 18.90 19.47 47.72
CA ASP A 37 17.98 20.36 46.98
C ASP A 37 16.64 19.68 46.67
N SER A 38 15.90 19.40 47.74
CA SER A 38 14.60 18.72 47.63
C SER A 38 13.51 19.53 46.88
N GLU A 39 13.67 20.84 46.75
CA GLU A 39 12.72 21.70 46.02
C GLU A 39 12.98 21.65 44.51
N GLY A 40 14.26 21.68 44.10
CA GLY A 40 14.69 21.47 42.72
C GLY A 40 14.30 20.09 42.19
N GLU A 41 14.53 19.04 42.99
CA GLU A 41 14.11 17.67 42.65
C GLU A 41 12.60 17.56 42.42
N GLN A 42 11.78 18.15 43.32
CA GLN A 42 10.31 18.11 43.21
C GLN A 42 9.81 18.84 41.96
N LEU A 43 10.40 20.00 41.64
CA LEU A 43 10.03 20.79 40.48
C LEU A 43 10.33 20.04 39.17
N ILE A 44 11.52 19.46 39.06
CA ILE A 44 11.93 18.70 37.87
C ILE A 44 11.11 17.42 37.73
N THR A 45 10.84 16.72 38.83
CA THR A 45 9.96 15.53 38.83
C THR A 45 8.56 15.86 38.32
N SER A 46 7.95 16.94 38.82
CA SER A 46 6.62 17.37 38.37
C SER A 46 6.60 17.74 36.89
N TRP A 47 7.67 18.37 36.38
CA TRP A 47 7.77 18.70 34.97
C TRP A 47 7.95 17.46 34.09
N LEU A 48 8.75 16.48 34.53
CA LEU A 48 8.90 15.18 33.87
C LEU A 48 7.56 14.44 33.76
N GLU A 49 6.76 14.43 34.83
CA GLU A 49 5.41 13.86 34.82
C GLU A 49 4.52 14.54 33.77
N GLN A 50 4.49 15.87 33.75
CA GLN A 50 3.69 16.63 32.78
C GLN A 50 4.11 16.35 31.33
N LEU A 51 5.42 16.29 31.04
CA LEU A 51 5.91 15.94 29.70
C LEU A 51 5.59 14.48 29.34
N GLY A 52 5.64 13.57 30.32
CA GLY A 52 5.22 12.18 30.16
C GLY A 52 3.74 12.06 29.76
N GLU A 53 2.85 12.78 30.45
CA GLU A 53 1.43 12.84 30.09
C GLU A 53 1.19 13.44 28.69
N GLU A 54 1.93 14.49 28.34
CA GLU A 54 1.85 15.11 27.01
C GLU A 54 2.27 14.12 25.90
N ARG A 55 3.37 13.38 26.13
CA ARG A 55 3.86 12.32 25.24
C ARG A 55 2.80 11.23 25.07
N ASP A 56 2.26 10.72 26.17
CA ASP A 56 1.35 9.57 26.16
C ASP A 56 0.02 9.93 25.49
N ARG A 57 -0.54 11.12 25.77
CA ARG A 57 -1.72 11.64 25.05
C ARG A 57 -1.45 11.74 23.55
N LYS A 58 -0.26 12.17 23.15
CA LYS A 58 0.09 12.29 21.72
C LYS A 58 0.24 10.93 21.05
N LEU A 59 0.84 9.95 21.72
CA LEU A 59 0.92 8.57 21.25
C LEU A 59 -0.48 7.94 21.08
N ASP A 60 -1.37 8.15 22.06
CA ASP A 60 -2.76 7.66 22.00
C ASP A 60 -3.52 8.29 20.83
N ASN A 61 -3.38 9.61 20.61
CA ASN A 61 -3.96 10.29 19.45
C ASN A 61 -3.46 9.72 18.11
N TYR A 62 -2.17 9.36 18.01
CA TYR A 62 -1.64 8.68 16.82
C TYR A 62 -2.28 7.30 16.63
N ALA A 63 -2.39 6.50 17.69
CA ALA A 63 -3.03 5.19 17.62
C ALA A 63 -4.50 5.30 17.19
N ALA A 64 -5.25 6.24 17.76
CA ALA A 64 -6.63 6.53 17.40
C ALA A 64 -6.77 6.94 15.93
N LEU A 65 -5.93 7.87 15.46
CA LEU A 65 -5.96 8.32 14.06
C LEU A 65 -5.61 7.19 13.09
N ILE A 66 -4.61 6.37 13.40
CA ILE A 66 -4.23 5.23 12.56
C ILE A 66 -5.37 4.22 12.48
N SER A 67 -5.99 3.88 13.62
CA SER A 67 -7.14 2.97 13.68
C SER A 67 -8.32 3.50 12.85
N GLU A 68 -8.63 4.80 12.99
CA GLU A 68 -9.67 5.45 12.20
C GLU A 68 -9.37 5.39 10.69
N LEU A 69 -8.14 5.68 10.28
CA LEU A 69 -7.73 5.62 8.87
C LEU A 69 -7.82 4.20 8.32
N GLN A 70 -7.45 3.19 9.11
CA GLN A 70 -7.59 1.78 8.74
C GLN A 70 -9.07 1.39 8.57
N ALA A 71 -9.95 1.81 9.49
CA ALA A 71 -11.39 1.58 9.38
C ALA A 71 -12.01 2.28 8.16
N ARG A 72 -11.64 3.55 7.90
CA ARG A 72 -12.08 4.27 6.69
C ARG A 72 -11.59 3.56 5.42
N ALA A 73 -10.35 3.06 5.41
CA ALA A 73 -9.79 2.35 4.28
C ALA A 73 -10.50 1.01 4.02
N SER A 74 -10.87 0.26 5.06
CA SER A 74 -11.58 -1.01 4.91
C SER A 74 -12.98 -0.81 4.30
N VAL A 75 -13.73 0.19 4.79
CA VAL A 75 -15.05 0.56 4.23
C VAL A 75 -14.93 0.96 2.75
N ARG A 76 -13.94 1.81 2.42
CA ARG A 76 -13.71 2.23 1.02
C ARG A 76 -13.36 1.06 0.11
N LYS A 77 -12.53 0.12 0.56
CA LYS A 77 -12.20 -1.09 -0.21
C LYS A 77 -13.41 -1.98 -0.44
N ALA A 78 -14.27 -2.15 0.57
CA ALA A 78 -15.50 -2.91 0.44
C ALA A 78 -16.44 -2.30 -0.61
N GLU A 79 -16.61 -0.97 -0.57
CA GLU A 79 -17.46 -0.27 -1.54
C GLU A 79 -16.86 -0.28 -2.95
N ALA A 80 -15.55 -0.08 -3.09
CA ALA A 80 -14.87 -0.19 -4.37
C ALA A 80 -15.05 -1.58 -4.98
N LYS A 81 -14.93 -2.64 -4.16
CA LYS A 81 -15.21 -4.01 -4.59
C LYS A 81 -16.66 -4.17 -5.05
N ARG A 82 -17.64 -3.67 -4.29
CA ARG A 82 -19.06 -3.74 -4.65
C ARG A 82 -19.35 -3.07 -6.00
N LEU A 83 -18.78 -1.89 -6.24
CA LEU A 83 -18.93 -1.15 -7.49
C LEU A 83 -18.23 -1.88 -8.66
N SER A 84 -17.03 -2.41 -8.44
CA SER A 84 -16.32 -3.22 -9.43
C SER A 84 -17.12 -4.47 -9.80
N ASP A 85 -17.69 -5.17 -8.83
CA ASP A 85 -18.50 -6.37 -9.06
C ASP A 85 -19.80 -6.02 -9.82
N LEU A 86 -20.36 -4.82 -9.62
CA LEU A 86 -21.52 -4.34 -10.37
C LEU A 86 -21.16 -3.98 -11.82
N ALA A 87 -20.06 -3.27 -12.02
CA ALA A 87 -19.54 -2.94 -13.35
C ALA A 87 -19.27 -4.22 -14.16
N ALA A 88 -18.61 -5.21 -13.56
CA ALA A 88 -18.34 -6.50 -14.21
C ALA A 88 -19.63 -7.25 -14.63
N LYS A 89 -20.72 -7.13 -13.86
CA LYS A 89 -22.02 -7.70 -14.24
C LYS A 89 -22.60 -7.02 -15.47
N ASP A 90 -22.50 -5.70 -15.55
CA ASP A 90 -23.03 -4.94 -16.69
C ASP A 90 -22.17 -5.11 -17.94
N GLU A 91 -20.84 -5.21 -17.78
CA GLU A 91 -19.92 -5.61 -18.87
C GLU A 91 -20.29 -6.99 -19.42
N LYS A 92 -20.51 -7.99 -18.53
CA LYS A 92 -20.92 -9.33 -18.96
C LYS A 92 -22.26 -9.33 -19.71
N LYS A 93 -23.24 -8.55 -19.24
CA LYS A 93 -24.52 -8.39 -19.94
C LYS A 93 -24.34 -7.73 -21.30
N ALA A 94 -23.50 -6.70 -21.39
CA ALA A 94 -23.22 -6.00 -22.64
C ALA A 94 -22.55 -6.93 -23.66
N GLU A 95 -21.56 -7.71 -23.25
CA GLU A 95 -20.92 -8.70 -24.13
C GLU A 95 -21.90 -9.80 -24.56
N MET A 96 -22.72 -10.33 -23.65
CA MET A 96 -23.78 -11.30 -24.01
C MET A 96 -24.75 -10.72 -25.07
N LEU A 97 -25.15 -9.45 -24.94
CA LEU A 97 -26.00 -8.80 -25.93
C LEU A 97 -25.28 -8.63 -27.28
N LYS A 98 -24.00 -8.26 -27.25
CA LYS A 98 -23.17 -8.10 -28.44
C LYS A 98 -22.96 -9.43 -29.16
N GLU A 99 -22.71 -10.52 -28.45
CA GLU A 99 -22.63 -11.88 -28.99
C GLU A 99 -23.94 -12.30 -29.65
N ARG A 100 -25.09 -11.98 -29.02
CA ARG A 100 -26.41 -12.25 -29.60
C ARG A 100 -26.65 -11.46 -30.88
N LEU A 101 -26.25 -10.18 -30.93
CA LEU A 101 -26.30 -9.37 -32.14
C LEU A 101 -25.37 -9.94 -33.23
N LYS A 102 -24.16 -10.35 -32.87
CA LYS A 102 -23.21 -10.99 -33.78
C LYS A 102 -23.81 -12.25 -34.40
N PHE A 103 -24.38 -13.14 -33.58
CA PHE A 103 -25.06 -14.35 -34.04
C PHE A 103 -26.21 -14.04 -35.00
N PHE A 104 -27.00 -13.00 -34.72
CA PHE A 104 -28.06 -12.55 -35.63
C PHE A 104 -27.50 -12.12 -36.99
N PHE A 105 -26.39 -11.36 -37.03
CA PHE A 105 -25.74 -10.97 -38.28
C PHE A 105 -25.23 -12.19 -39.06
N GLU A 106 -24.64 -13.17 -38.36
CA GLU A 106 -24.10 -14.40 -38.97
C GLU A 106 -25.21 -15.26 -39.61
N VAL A 107 -26.28 -15.55 -38.86
CA VAL A 107 -27.42 -16.36 -39.36
C VAL A 107 -28.08 -15.72 -40.58
N ASN A 108 -28.23 -14.40 -40.56
CA ASN A 108 -28.87 -13.64 -41.64
C ASN A 108 -27.88 -13.20 -42.74
N LYS A 109 -26.60 -13.56 -42.64
CA LYS A 109 -25.52 -13.17 -43.59
C LYS A 109 -25.42 -11.65 -43.81
N LEU A 110 -25.70 -10.87 -42.77
CA LEU A 110 -25.65 -9.41 -42.79
C LEU A 110 -24.22 -8.93 -42.55
N LYS A 111 -23.78 -7.92 -43.30
CA LYS A 111 -22.47 -7.28 -43.11
C LYS A 111 -22.56 -5.98 -42.33
N THR A 112 -23.46 -5.10 -42.74
CA THR A 112 -23.64 -3.77 -42.15
C THR A 112 -25.12 -3.41 -42.12
N ILE A 113 -25.57 -2.81 -41.02
CA ILE A 113 -26.90 -2.20 -40.89
C ILE A 113 -26.72 -0.81 -40.28
N ASP A 114 -27.32 0.19 -40.92
CA ASP A 114 -27.47 1.52 -40.36
C ASP A 114 -28.85 1.62 -39.69
N THR A 115 -28.86 2.03 -38.43
CA THR A 115 -30.06 2.37 -37.65
C THR A 115 -30.17 3.88 -37.53
N ALA A 116 -31.29 4.39 -37.00
CA ALA A 116 -31.47 5.83 -36.79
C ALA A 116 -30.36 6.49 -35.94
N ARG A 117 -29.66 5.72 -35.08
CA ARG A 117 -28.65 6.26 -34.16
C ARG A 117 -27.25 5.64 -34.31
N TYR A 118 -27.13 4.46 -34.91
CA TYR A 118 -25.91 3.67 -34.90
C TYR A 118 -25.69 2.93 -36.21
N LYS A 119 -24.42 2.76 -36.58
CA LYS A 119 -23.98 1.87 -37.66
C LYS A 119 -23.39 0.60 -37.06
N LEU A 120 -24.02 -0.53 -37.34
CA LEU A 120 -23.63 -1.84 -36.86
C LEU A 120 -22.92 -2.60 -37.99
N THR A 121 -21.67 -3.01 -37.78
CA THR A 121 -20.89 -3.76 -38.78
C THR A 121 -20.33 -5.03 -38.16
N LEU A 122 -20.53 -6.16 -38.82
CA LEU A 122 -19.83 -7.40 -38.50
C LEU A 122 -18.43 -7.36 -39.13
N ALA A 123 -17.45 -6.92 -38.34
CA ALA A 123 -16.05 -6.88 -38.72
C ALA A 123 -15.30 -8.14 -38.24
N LYS A 124 -14.22 -8.50 -38.94
CA LYS A 124 -13.24 -9.45 -38.41
C LYS A 124 -12.45 -8.80 -37.28
N ASN A 125 -12.06 -9.59 -36.28
CA ASN A 125 -11.17 -9.11 -35.23
C ASN A 125 -9.89 -8.54 -35.82
N GLY A 126 -9.45 -7.39 -35.33
CA GLY A 126 -8.18 -6.78 -35.73
C GLY A 126 -6.97 -7.54 -35.18
N GLY A 127 -5.77 -7.20 -35.66
CA GLY A 127 -4.51 -7.81 -35.24
C GLY A 127 -4.01 -8.91 -36.18
N LYS A 128 -2.89 -9.53 -35.81
CA LYS A 128 -2.37 -10.71 -36.55
C LYS A 128 -3.37 -11.85 -36.38
N ALA A 129 -3.58 -12.61 -37.45
CA ALA A 129 -4.34 -13.84 -37.37
C ALA A 129 -3.79 -14.73 -36.25
N PRO A 130 -4.64 -15.42 -35.48
CA PRO A 130 -4.19 -16.30 -34.42
C PRO A 130 -3.21 -17.31 -34.99
N LEU A 131 -2.02 -17.40 -34.38
CA LEU A 131 -1.06 -18.43 -34.68
C LEU A 131 -1.57 -19.73 -34.06
N ILE A 132 -1.98 -20.67 -34.91
CA ILE A 132 -2.35 -22.01 -34.47
C ILE A 132 -1.07 -22.85 -34.55
N VAL A 133 -0.51 -23.18 -33.38
CA VAL A 133 0.53 -24.20 -33.25
C VAL A 133 -0.18 -25.49 -32.87
N ASP A 134 0.14 -26.58 -33.54
CA ASP A 134 -0.44 -27.90 -33.26
C ASP A 134 0.00 -28.36 -31.85
N GLU A 135 -0.96 -28.80 -31.03
CA GLU A 135 -0.70 -29.24 -29.64
C GLU A 135 0.22 -30.46 -29.56
N SER A 136 0.37 -31.19 -30.66
CA SER A 136 1.30 -32.32 -30.76
C SER A 136 2.77 -31.92 -30.79
N VAL A 137 3.09 -30.63 -30.97
CA VAL A 137 4.47 -30.17 -31.14
C VAL A 137 5.03 -29.68 -29.81
N SER A 138 5.98 -30.44 -29.26
CA SER A 138 6.69 -30.02 -28.04
C SER A 138 7.67 -28.88 -28.33
N PRO A 139 7.83 -27.88 -27.42
CA PRO A 139 8.84 -26.83 -27.56
C PRO A 139 10.27 -27.34 -27.77
N THR A 140 10.59 -28.53 -27.26
CA THR A 140 11.90 -29.19 -27.44
C THR A 140 12.09 -29.83 -28.82
N GLU A 141 11.01 -30.10 -29.55
CA GLU A 141 11.05 -30.67 -30.91
C GLU A 141 11.08 -29.58 -31.98
N LEU A 142 10.83 -28.33 -31.60
CA LEU A 142 10.92 -27.19 -32.49
C LEU A 142 12.38 -26.87 -32.86
N PRO A 143 12.67 -26.43 -34.09
CA PRO A 143 13.97 -25.85 -34.42
C PRO A 143 14.35 -24.70 -33.46
N GLU A 144 15.63 -24.58 -33.10
CA GLU A 144 16.14 -23.58 -32.13
C GLU A 144 15.66 -22.15 -32.43
N LYS A 145 15.53 -21.78 -33.71
CA LYS A 145 15.01 -20.47 -34.15
C LYS A 145 13.58 -20.14 -33.67
N PHE A 146 12.82 -21.12 -33.20
CA PHE A 146 11.47 -20.97 -32.68
C PHE A 146 11.37 -21.31 -31.19
N GLN A 147 12.49 -21.62 -30.54
CA GLN A 147 12.56 -21.86 -29.10
C GLN A 147 12.86 -20.55 -28.37
N LYS A 148 12.18 -20.32 -27.24
CA LYS A 148 12.49 -19.22 -26.33
C LYS A 148 13.05 -19.82 -25.04
N ILE A 149 14.34 -19.62 -24.81
CA ILE A 149 15.01 -20.04 -23.57
C ILE A 149 14.91 -18.88 -22.57
N SER A 150 14.34 -19.14 -21.38
CA SER A 150 14.34 -18.20 -20.24
C SER A 150 15.22 -18.78 -19.14
N VAL A 151 16.21 -18.02 -18.68
CA VAL A 151 17.03 -18.34 -17.50
C VAL A 151 16.71 -17.31 -16.45
N GLU A 152 16.09 -17.74 -15.36
CA GLU A 152 15.65 -16.87 -14.27
C GLU A 152 16.42 -17.17 -12.99
N LEU A 153 16.64 -16.13 -12.18
CA LEU A 153 17.25 -16.26 -10.87
C LEU A 153 16.33 -17.03 -9.92
N ASP A 154 16.80 -18.18 -9.45
CA ASP A 154 16.13 -18.88 -8.36
C ASP A 154 16.52 -18.25 -7.01
N LYS A 155 15.76 -17.22 -6.63
CA LYS A 155 15.94 -16.54 -5.35
C LYS A 155 15.69 -17.45 -4.15
N ALA A 156 14.89 -18.51 -4.30
CA ALA A 156 14.62 -19.45 -3.22
C ALA A 156 15.82 -20.37 -2.98
N ALA A 157 16.41 -20.91 -4.04
CA ALA A 157 17.64 -21.69 -3.95
C ALA A 157 18.82 -20.86 -3.40
N ILE A 158 18.99 -19.63 -3.88
CA ILE A 158 20.01 -18.71 -3.38
C ILE A 158 19.83 -18.45 -1.88
N ARG A 159 18.59 -18.22 -1.44
CA ARG A 159 18.28 -18.00 -0.02
C ARG A 159 18.56 -19.25 0.82
N ALA A 160 18.16 -20.43 0.35
CA ALA A 160 18.38 -21.68 1.06
C ALA A 160 19.88 -22.00 1.22
N ALA A 161 20.69 -21.75 0.18
CA ALA A 161 22.15 -21.91 0.25
C ALA A 161 22.79 -20.99 1.29
N LEU A 162 22.38 -19.70 1.34
CA LEU A 162 22.84 -18.76 2.36
C LEU A 162 22.39 -19.17 3.78
N GLU A 163 21.16 -19.67 3.94
CA GLU A 163 20.66 -20.17 5.23
C GLU A 163 21.36 -21.46 5.67
N ALA A 164 21.84 -22.28 4.73
CA ALA A 164 22.65 -23.47 4.98
C ALA A 164 24.12 -23.18 5.30
N GLY A 165 24.54 -21.91 5.25
CA GLY A 165 25.90 -21.47 5.60
C GLY A 165 26.88 -21.42 4.41
N GLU A 166 26.40 -21.53 3.18
CA GLU A 166 27.23 -21.33 1.99
C GLU A 166 27.48 -19.84 1.77
N SER A 167 28.75 -19.45 1.56
CA SER A 167 29.11 -18.06 1.26
C SER A 167 29.01 -17.83 -0.25
N LEU A 168 28.05 -17.01 -0.68
CA LEU A 168 27.88 -16.62 -2.07
C LEU A 168 28.38 -15.18 -2.29
N ASP A 169 29.36 -14.99 -3.18
CA ASP A 169 29.94 -13.66 -3.47
C ASP A 169 28.90 -12.64 -3.97
N PHE A 170 27.80 -13.11 -4.54
CA PHE A 170 26.76 -12.29 -5.16
C PHE A 170 25.50 -12.09 -4.30
N ALA A 171 25.41 -12.67 -3.10
CA ALA A 171 24.21 -12.57 -2.27
C ALA A 171 24.52 -12.65 -0.76
N HIS A 172 23.84 -11.84 0.05
CA HIS A 172 23.93 -11.86 1.51
C HIS A 172 22.55 -11.66 2.15
N LEU A 173 22.37 -12.16 3.37
CA LEU A 173 21.16 -11.92 4.16
C LEU A 173 21.31 -10.59 4.92
N GLY A 174 20.40 -9.65 4.68
CA GLY A 174 20.31 -8.40 5.43
C GLY A 174 19.61 -8.56 6.78
N GLU A 175 19.69 -7.53 7.63
CA GLU A 175 19.01 -7.48 8.92
C GLU A 175 17.48 -7.44 8.77
N ARG A 176 16.77 -7.99 9.76
CA ARG A 176 15.30 -7.92 9.80
C ARG A 176 14.88 -6.51 10.21
N GLY A 177 14.11 -5.84 9.35
CA GLY A 177 13.49 -4.56 9.69
C GLY A 177 12.46 -4.70 10.83
N SER A 178 12.22 -3.60 11.54
CA SER A 178 11.18 -3.50 12.58
C SER A 178 9.89 -2.90 12.01
N SER A 179 8.74 -3.29 12.58
CA SER A 179 7.43 -2.72 12.24
C SER A 179 6.65 -2.42 13.52
N LEU A 180 5.99 -1.26 13.54
CA LEU A 180 5.12 -0.87 14.65
C LEU A 180 3.85 -1.72 14.63
N ARG A 181 3.47 -2.27 15.79
CA ARG A 181 2.22 -3.01 15.99
C ARG A 181 1.33 -2.24 16.96
N ILE A 182 0.12 -1.94 16.53
CA ILE A 182 -0.94 -1.38 17.37
C ILE A 182 -1.93 -2.51 17.62
N LYS A 183 -2.25 -2.79 18.89
CA LYS A 183 -3.17 -3.86 19.31
C LYS A 183 -4.42 -3.26 19.93
#